data_AF-R6ZZ19-F1
#
_entry.id   AF-R6ZZ19-F1
#
_cell.length_a   1.000
_cell.length_b   1.000
_cell.length_c   1.000
_cell.angle_alpha   90.00
_cell.angle_beta   90.00
_cell.angle_gamma   90.00
#
_symmetry.space_group_name_H-M   'P 1'
#
loop_
_entity.id
_entity.type
_entity.pdbx_description
1 polymer ?
#
loop_
_entity_poly.entity_id
_entity_poly.type
_entity_poly.pdbx_seq_one_letter_code
_entity_poly.pdbx_strand_id
1 'polypeptide(L)'
;MSKKVTKGILAVVFMAMCLIAVQPQKAQAAQEIPISSADDLQQMENNPSGSYYLTKDITVPANTVLFKTYEVQFRGTLDGKGHAINGYTYSDDKWADSASLFSYATNATFKNLKMSNVNISLRGGGNACALVSSPTKCTFENITTSGKITVGGTASNAAGIAVTPSEKCTFIKCVNNADITVNAYDITKSEEQDNIDSASGVACGIAGFASDGTAKQCSNSGKITINGDLRWGSEEITAVGLFNGIKSITASKNTGTVTAKNVSGAGHANGTVLACGVAGQITRMASCYNTASITASNNNKQVGVVAVGIINSASGKNTNVLRCYNKGAVQISGVAGSKAKSRIISGAGGVGGLDIYSVTESYNTGKVTANVSSGDLMAGGVVASVVNVRNCYNTGKISASASAGGYIGGIAGEQSSPAKGKSSDAAACNYNTATVKAGSKMSKGSILGRYEIVGIYAKAAVYDNYYKSGKPYGSMNITWKPFFAKAVKTSSMKPNKCKKLSSKYWVYSSKHKRMVLKKNKEK
;
A
#
# COMPACT_ATOMS: atom_id res chain seq x y z
N MET A 1 18.41 19.98 -89.50
CA MET A 1 18.91 20.17 -88.12
C MET A 1 17.75 20.70 -87.27
N SER A 2 17.54 20.46 -85.96
CA SER A 2 18.01 19.45 -84.97
C SER A 2 17.49 19.91 -83.58
N LYS A 3 16.61 19.26 -82.79
CA LYS A 3 15.82 17.98 -82.78
C LYS A 3 14.33 18.36 -82.47
N LYS A 4 13.27 17.54 -82.27
CA LYS A 4 12.97 16.18 -81.70
C LYS A 4 13.17 16.08 -80.16
N VAL A 5 12.25 15.55 -79.32
CA VAL A 5 10.96 14.83 -79.59
C VAL A 5 10.03 14.72 -78.33
N THR A 6 8.71 14.47 -78.51
CA THR A 6 7.67 14.01 -77.51
C THR A 6 7.33 14.94 -76.31
N LYS A 7 6.23 14.85 -75.53
CA LYS A 7 4.91 14.13 -75.47
C LYS A 7 4.01 14.99 -74.51
N GLY A 8 2.68 14.90 -74.40
CA GLY A 8 1.65 14.14 -75.10
C GLY A 8 0.37 13.92 -74.25
N ILE A 9 -0.79 14.30 -74.79
CA ILE A 9 -2.18 13.89 -74.41
C ILE A 9 -2.80 14.43 -73.09
N LEU A 10 -4.09 14.77 -73.21
CA LEU A 10 -5.04 15.25 -72.20
C LEU A 10 -5.75 14.09 -71.48
N ALA A 11 -5.92 14.15 -70.16
CA ALA A 11 -6.87 13.32 -69.42
C ALA A 11 -7.34 14.01 -68.11
N VAL A 12 -8.61 14.43 -68.05
CA VAL A 12 -9.24 14.91 -66.82
C VAL A 12 -9.96 13.73 -66.16
N VAL A 13 -9.49 13.30 -65.00
CA VAL A 13 -10.10 12.19 -64.24
C VAL A 13 -10.89 12.75 -63.06
N PHE A 14 -12.22 12.62 -63.13
CA PHE A 14 -13.11 12.84 -61.99
C PHE A 14 -12.90 11.73 -60.96
N MET A 15 -12.11 11.98 -59.91
CA MET A 15 -12.00 11.07 -58.78
C MET A 15 -13.23 11.26 -57.85
N ALA A 16 -14.26 10.45 -58.07
CA ALA A 16 -15.42 10.40 -57.18
C ALA A 16 -15.00 9.90 -55.78
N MET A 17 -14.95 10.79 -54.80
CA MET A 17 -14.71 10.40 -53.42
C MET A 17 -15.94 9.67 -52.87
N CYS A 18 -15.84 8.35 -52.71
CA CYS A 18 -16.79 7.56 -51.93
C CYS A 18 -16.74 8.01 -50.47
N LEU A 19 -17.64 8.93 -50.11
CA LEU A 19 -17.98 9.24 -48.72
C LEU A 19 -18.62 8.00 -48.08
N ILE A 20 -17.79 7.12 -47.52
CA ILE A 20 -18.23 6.06 -46.61
C ILE A 20 -18.76 6.77 -45.36
N ALA A 21 -20.06 7.03 -45.34
CA ALA A 21 -20.76 7.52 -44.18
C ALA A 21 -20.72 6.43 -43.10
N VAL A 22 -19.71 6.49 -42.23
CA VAL A 22 -19.64 5.68 -41.01
C VAL A 22 -20.79 6.09 -40.12
N GLN A 23 -21.94 5.44 -40.30
CA GLN A 23 -23.07 5.59 -39.40
C GLN A 23 -22.61 5.22 -38.00
N PRO A 24 -22.97 6.01 -36.96
CA PRO A 24 -22.69 5.61 -35.58
C PRO A 24 -23.51 4.36 -35.28
N GLN A 25 -22.87 3.20 -35.37
CA GLN A 25 -23.47 1.90 -35.09
C GLN A 25 -24.01 1.95 -33.65
N LYS A 26 -25.33 2.02 -33.50
CA LYS A 26 -25.97 2.00 -32.18
C LYS A 26 -25.50 0.72 -31.48
N ALA A 27 -24.75 0.89 -30.39
CA ALA A 27 -24.38 -0.23 -29.54
C ALA A 27 -25.68 -0.81 -28.97
N GLN A 28 -26.14 -1.92 -29.55
CA GLN A 28 -27.22 -2.73 -29.01
C GLN A 28 -26.83 -3.05 -27.56
N ALA A 29 -27.60 -2.57 -26.59
CA ALA A 29 -27.32 -2.87 -25.19
C ALA A 29 -27.35 -4.39 -25.02
N ALA A 30 -26.23 -4.98 -24.58
CA ALA A 30 -26.13 -6.42 -24.40
C ALA A 30 -27.23 -6.87 -23.44
N GLN A 31 -28.09 -7.78 -23.90
CA GLN A 31 -29.24 -8.26 -23.14
C GLN A 31 -28.76 -8.78 -21.78
N GLU A 32 -29.27 -8.19 -20.70
CA GLU A 32 -28.89 -8.61 -19.36
C GLU A 32 -29.51 -9.99 -19.05
N ILE A 33 -28.64 -10.96 -18.75
CA ILE A 33 -28.99 -12.35 -18.47
C ILE A 33 -29.21 -12.49 -16.95
N PRO A 34 -30.40 -12.94 -16.50
CA PRO A 34 -30.66 -13.17 -15.08
C PRO A 34 -29.89 -14.40 -14.58
N ILE A 35 -29.31 -14.27 -13.39
CA ILE A 35 -28.74 -15.35 -12.60
C ILE A 35 -29.62 -15.51 -11.35
N SER A 36 -30.06 -16.74 -11.10
CA SER A 36 -30.96 -17.14 -10.00
C SER A 36 -30.47 -18.38 -9.24
N SER A 37 -29.54 -19.15 -9.81
CA SER A 37 -29.02 -20.40 -9.25
C SER A 37 -27.49 -20.45 -9.32
N ALA A 38 -26.89 -21.47 -8.70
CA ALA A 38 -25.47 -21.78 -8.89
C ALA A 38 -25.19 -22.33 -10.29
N ASP A 39 -26.17 -22.99 -10.91
CA ASP A 39 -26.04 -23.58 -12.25
C ASP A 39 -26.09 -22.48 -13.33
N ASP A 40 -26.82 -21.40 -13.07
CA ASP A 40 -26.83 -20.19 -13.92
C ASP A 40 -25.45 -19.51 -13.89
N LEU A 41 -24.77 -19.51 -12.73
CA LEU A 41 -23.38 -19.03 -12.61
C LEU A 41 -22.39 -19.93 -13.37
N GLN A 42 -22.59 -21.26 -13.37
CA GLN A 42 -21.77 -22.18 -14.16
C GLN A 42 -21.98 -21.97 -15.67
N GLN A 43 -23.23 -21.75 -16.10
CA GLN A 43 -23.57 -21.46 -17.50
C GLN A 43 -22.93 -20.18 -18.04
N MET A 44 -22.39 -19.29 -17.19
CA MET A 44 -21.59 -18.15 -17.64
C MET A 44 -20.36 -18.55 -18.46
N GLU A 45 -19.79 -19.75 -18.25
CA GLU A 45 -18.64 -20.25 -19.02
C GLU A 45 -18.96 -20.45 -20.51
N ASN A 46 -20.24 -20.70 -20.86
CA ASN A 46 -20.70 -20.82 -22.25
C ASN A 46 -20.80 -19.47 -22.99
N ASN A 47 -20.83 -18.35 -22.27
CA ASN A 47 -20.80 -17.00 -22.84
C ASN A 47 -19.94 -16.05 -21.97
N PRO A 48 -18.60 -16.18 -22.01
CA PRO A 48 -17.71 -15.42 -21.13
C PRO A 48 -17.83 -13.89 -21.24
N SER A 49 -18.42 -13.38 -22.32
CA SER A 49 -18.60 -11.94 -22.60
C SER A 49 -20.00 -11.40 -22.22
N GLY A 50 -20.90 -12.23 -21.68
CA GLY A 50 -22.28 -11.85 -21.37
C GLY A 50 -22.42 -10.74 -20.31
N SER A 51 -23.55 -10.03 -20.34
CA SER A 51 -23.94 -9.12 -19.26
C SER A 51 -24.88 -9.86 -18.31
N TYR A 52 -24.49 -10.06 -17.06
CA TYR A 52 -25.18 -10.90 -16.09
C TYR A 52 -25.60 -10.10 -14.86
N TYR A 53 -26.71 -10.50 -14.22
CA TYR A 53 -27.11 -9.92 -12.94
C TYR A 53 -27.77 -10.92 -12.01
N LEU A 54 -27.56 -10.75 -10.70
CA LEU A 54 -28.24 -11.55 -9.69
C LEU A 54 -29.70 -11.08 -9.51
N THR A 55 -30.61 -12.05 -9.42
CA THR A 55 -32.06 -11.84 -9.18
C THR A 55 -32.48 -12.06 -7.73
N LYS A 56 -31.63 -12.73 -6.95
CA LYS A 56 -31.75 -13.01 -5.51
C LYS A 56 -30.36 -13.33 -4.95
N ASP A 57 -30.27 -13.52 -3.64
CA ASP A 57 -29.05 -14.05 -3.01
C ASP A 57 -28.85 -15.53 -3.39
N ILE A 58 -27.60 -15.93 -3.63
CA ILE A 58 -27.23 -17.26 -4.16
C ILE A 58 -26.23 -17.93 -3.22
N THR A 59 -26.39 -19.24 -2.99
CA THR A 59 -25.36 -20.11 -2.41
C THR A 59 -24.78 -20.96 -3.53
N VAL A 60 -23.46 -21.12 -3.55
CA VAL A 60 -22.75 -21.98 -4.52
C VAL A 60 -22.18 -23.23 -3.84
N PRO A 61 -21.98 -24.35 -4.55
CA PRO A 61 -21.29 -25.52 -4.00
C PRO A 61 -19.89 -25.21 -3.46
N ALA A 62 -19.46 -26.00 -2.48
CA ALA A 62 -18.07 -25.94 -1.99
C ALA A 62 -17.07 -26.19 -3.12
N ASN A 63 -15.90 -25.55 -3.06
CA ASN A 63 -14.83 -25.63 -4.07
C ASN A 63 -15.25 -25.19 -5.49
N THR A 64 -16.37 -24.45 -5.65
CA THR A 64 -16.74 -23.85 -6.96
C THR A 64 -15.68 -22.86 -7.42
N VAL A 65 -15.19 -23.04 -8.65
CA VAL A 65 -14.30 -22.11 -9.37
C VAL A 65 -14.77 -22.04 -10.81
N LEU A 66 -15.01 -20.84 -11.32
CA LEU A 66 -15.40 -20.52 -12.68
C LEU A 66 -14.20 -19.94 -13.46
N PHE A 67 -14.22 -20.04 -14.79
CA PHE A 67 -13.23 -19.48 -15.70
C PHE A 67 -11.81 -19.94 -15.34
N LYS A 68 -11.67 -21.28 -15.21
CA LYS A 68 -10.52 -21.96 -14.60
C LYS A 68 -9.21 -21.83 -15.37
N THR A 69 -9.25 -21.57 -16.69
CA THR A 69 -8.06 -21.59 -17.56
C THR A 69 -7.77 -20.20 -18.15
N TYR A 70 -6.54 -20.02 -18.65
CA TYR A 70 -6.10 -18.73 -19.21
C TYR A 70 -6.75 -18.42 -20.58
N GLU A 71 -7.25 -19.43 -21.28
CA GLU A 71 -7.93 -19.32 -22.57
C GLU A 71 -9.37 -18.83 -22.36
N VAL A 72 -10.08 -19.45 -21.40
CA VAL A 72 -11.50 -19.20 -21.11
C VAL A 72 -11.63 -18.30 -19.88
N GLN A 73 -11.29 -17.02 -20.04
CA GLN A 73 -11.41 -15.99 -19.00
C GLN A 73 -12.76 -15.27 -19.08
N PHE A 74 -13.32 -14.85 -17.93
CA PHE A 74 -14.50 -13.98 -17.91
C PHE A 74 -14.18 -12.59 -18.50
N ARG A 75 -15.03 -12.09 -19.38
CA ARG A 75 -14.90 -10.81 -20.10
C ARG A 75 -16.12 -9.90 -19.98
N GLY A 76 -17.21 -10.43 -19.45
CA GLY A 76 -18.51 -9.79 -19.36
C GLY A 76 -18.69 -8.85 -18.16
N THR A 77 -19.94 -8.69 -17.77
CA THR A 77 -20.32 -7.95 -16.55
C THR A 77 -21.08 -8.87 -15.60
N LEU A 78 -20.81 -8.77 -14.30
CA LEU A 78 -21.64 -9.38 -13.24
C LEU A 78 -22.11 -8.28 -12.29
N ASP A 79 -23.40 -7.96 -12.32
CA ASP A 79 -24.05 -7.02 -11.41
C ASP A 79 -24.78 -7.79 -10.29
N GLY A 80 -24.29 -7.68 -9.06
CA GLY A 80 -25.00 -8.18 -7.89
C GLY A 80 -26.35 -7.51 -7.66
N LYS A 81 -26.58 -6.30 -8.20
CA LYS A 81 -27.78 -5.46 -7.96
C LYS A 81 -28.13 -5.30 -6.46
N GLY A 82 -27.15 -5.50 -5.57
CA GLY A 82 -27.31 -5.46 -4.12
C GLY A 82 -27.38 -6.84 -3.43
N HIS A 83 -27.51 -7.93 -4.18
CA HIS A 83 -27.54 -9.31 -3.69
C HIS A 83 -26.18 -9.84 -3.25
N ALA A 84 -26.22 -10.95 -2.52
CA ALA A 84 -25.06 -11.68 -2.06
C ALA A 84 -24.86 -13.02 -2.77
N ILE A 85 -23.59 -13.41 -2.98
CA ILE A 85 -23.19 -14.81 -3.02
C ILE A 85 -22.76 -15.18 -1.60
N ASN A 86 -23.48 -16.09 -0.97
CA ASN A 86 -23.42 -16.40 0.45
C ASN A 86 -22.83 -17.78 0.70
N GLY A 87 -22.00 -17.92 1.74
CA GLY A 87 -21.44 -19.19 2.18
C GLY A 87 -20.41 -19.82 1.23
N TYR A 88 -19.74 -19.01 0.39
CA TYR A 88 -18.70 -19.53 -0.50
C TYR A 88 -17.57 -20.17 0.31
N THR A 89 -17.39 -21.48 0.15
CA THR A 89 -16.39 -22.27 0.85
C THR A 89 -15.38 -22.86 -0.13
N TYR A 90 -14.11 -22.85 0.25
CA TYR A 90 -13.05 -23.57 -0.46
C TYR A 90 -12.10 -24.20 0.55
N SER A 91 -11.81 -25.50 0.43
CA SER A 91 -10.81 -26.15 1.27
C SER A 91 -10.01 -27.18 0.47
N ASP A 92 -8.69 -27.10 0.60
CA ASP A 92 -7.74 -28.10 0.11
C ASP A 92 -6.52 -28.19 1.05
N ASP A 93 -5.98 -29.39 1.18
CA ASP A 93 -4.73 -29.66 1.91
C ASP A 93 -3.49 -29.55 1.00
N LYS A 94 -3.68 -29.54 -0.33
CA LYS A 94 -2.65 -29.36 -1.36
C LYS A 94 -2.46 -27.89 -1.75
N TRP A 95 -1.54 -27.65 -2.68
CA TRP A 95 -1.38 -26.36 -3.36
C TRP A 95 -2.57 -26.07 -4.27
N ALA A 96 -3.11 -24.84 -4.21
CA ALA A 96 -4.18 -24.40 -5.10
C ALA A 96 -3.85 -23.05 -5.79
N ASP A 97 -3.70 -23.06 -7.11
CA ASP A 97 -3.39 -21.86 -7.90
C ASP A 97 -4.46 -20.76 -7.82
N SER A 98 -5.72 -21.15 -7.54
CA SER A 98 -6.86 -20.24 -7.40
C SER A 98 -7.98 -20.84 -6.54
N ALA A 99 -7.97 -20.52 -5.24
CA ALA A 99 -9.13 -20.66 -4.35
C ALA A 99 -9.97 -19.37 -4.38
N SER A 100 -10.81 -19.24 -5.40
CA SER A 100 -11.75 -18.10 -5.58
C SER A 100 -12.87 -18.45 -6.56
N LEU A 101 -14.00 -17.74 -6.48
CA LEU A 101 -15.16 -18.01 -7.34
C LEU A 101 -14.85 -17.90 -8.85
N PHE A 102 -13.97 -16.99 -9.25
CA PHE A 102 -13.43 -16.85 -10.60
C PHE A 102 -11.91 -17.02 -10.56
N SER A 103 -11.32 -17.84 -11.44
CA SER A 103 -9.85 -17.90 -11.56
C SER A 103 -9.31 -16.75 -12.41
N TYR A 104 -9.76 -16.64 -13.67
CA TYR A 104 -9.29 -15.63 -14.61
C TYR A 104 -10.40 -14.70 -15.12
N ALA A 105 -10.07 -13.41 -15.25
CA ALA A 105 -10.93 -12.42 -15.90
C ALA A 105 -10.11 -11.37 -16.67
N THR A 106 -10.60 -10.93 -17.84
CA THR A 106 -9.97 -9.91 -18.70
C THR A 106 -10.98 -8.87 -19.15
N ASN A 107 -10.71 -7.58 -18.89
CA ASN A 107 -11.61 -6.44 -19.19
C ASN A 107 -13.01 -6.49 -18.51
N ALA A 108 -13.27 -7.48 -17.65
CA ALA A 108 -14.58 -7.71 -17.05
C ALA A 108 -14.97 -6.64 -16.01
N THR A 109 -16.27 -6.52 -15.73
CA THR A 109 -16.82 -5.64 -14.69
C THR A 109 -17.61 -6.42 -13.65
N PHE A 110 -17.17 -6.35 -12.39
CA PHE A 110 -17.91 -6.83 -11.23
C PHE A 110 -18.47 -5.62 -10.49
N LYS A 111 -19.79 -5.57 -10.27
CA LYS A 111 -20.44 -4.44 -9.58
C LYS A 111 -21.51 -4.86 -8.57
N ASN A 112 -21.70 -4.06 -7.52
CA ASN A 112 -22.79 -4.16 -6.52
C ASN A 112 -22.98 -5.54 -5.85
N LEU A 113 -21.90 -6.31 -5.70
CA LEU A 113 -21.91 -7.70 -5.27
C LEU A 113 -21.35 -7.86 -3.86
N LYS A 114 -22.00 -8.69 -3.03
CA LYS A 114 -21.51 -9.08 -1.70
C LYS A 114 -21.05 -10.54 -1.72
N MET A 115 -19.79 -10.81 -1.38
CA MET A 115 -19.35 -12.15 -1.02
C MET A 115 -19.49 -12.30 0.50
N SER A 116 -20.55 -12.95 0.94
CA SER A 116 -20.94 -13.04 2.35
C SER A 116 -20.56 -14.40 2.94
N ASN A 117 -20.09 -14.41 4.19
CA ASN A 117 -19.75 -15.64 4.93
C ASN A 117 -18.77 -16.56 4.17
N VAL A 118 -17.78 -15.97 3.50
CA VAL A 118 -16.70 -16.68 2.81
C VAL A 118 -15.90 -17.50 3.83
N ASN A 119 -15.54 -18.74 3.52
CA ASN A 119 -14.67 -19.56 4.36
C ASN A 119 -13.67 -20.34 3.49
N ILE A 120 -12.47 -19.79 3.34
CA ILE A 120 -11.41 -20.40 2.53
C ILE A 120 -10.28 -20.91 3.44
N SER A 121 -9.84 -22.15 3.24
CA SER A 121 -8.81 -22.84 4.03
C SER A 121 -7.87 -23.68 3.14
N LEU A 122 -6.70 -23.13 2.81
CA LEU A 122 -5.63 -23.85 2.11
C LEU A 122 -4.52 -24.25 3.10
N ARG A 123 -4.01 -25.49 3.02
CA ARG A 123 -2.85 -25.93 3.84
C ARG A 123 -1.56 -26.19 3.06
N GLY A 124 -1.62 -26.47 1.76
CA GLY A 124 -0.44 -26.75 0.92
C GLY A 124 0.09 -25.54 0.14
N GLY A 125 -0.49 -24.36 0.31
CA GLY A 125 -0.07 -23.10 -0.31
C GLY A 125 -0.97 -22.64 -1.47
N GLY A 126 -0.52 -21.61 -2.17
CA GLY A 126 -1.19 -21.05 -3.33
C GLY A 126 -1.91 -19.72 -3.07
N ASN A 127 -2.96 -19.45 -3.84
CA ASN A 127 -3.64 -18.15 -3.92
C ASN A 127 -5.11 -18.25 -3.49
N ALA A 128 -5.56 -17.39 -2.58
CA ALA A 128 -6.95 -17.35 -2.11
C ALA A 128 -7.59 -15.95 -2.12
N CYS A 129 -8.80 -15.83 -2.65
CA CYS A 129 -9.64 -14.64 -2.48
C CYS A 129 -11.13 -14.94 -2.64
N ALA A 130 -12.00 -14.02 -2.23
CA ALA A 130 -13.45 -14.26 -2.35
C ALA A 130 -13.96 -14.26 -3.80
N LEU A 131 -13.37 -13.43 -4.69
CA LEU A 131 -14.00 -13.09 -5.98
C LEU A 131 -13.18 -13.54 -7.20
N VAL A 132 -12.05 -12.88 -7.54
CA VAL A 132 -11.25 -13.23 -8.74
C VAL A 132 -9.77 -13.33 -8.42
N SER A 133 -9.15 -14.50 -8.60
CA SER A 133 -7.70 -14.66 -8.32
C SER A 133 -6.84 -13.79 -9.23
N SER A 134 -6.95 -13.96 -10.56
CA SER A 134 -6.10 -13.32 -11.57
C SER A 134 -6.88 -12.38 -12.52
N PRO A 135 -7.33 -11.19 -12.08
CA PRO A 135 -8.00 -10.23 -12.94
C PRO A 135 -7.00 -9.37 -13.73
N THR A 136 -7.30 -9.14 -15.00
CA THR A 136 -6.54 -8.30 -15.93
C THR A 136 -7.45 -7.20 -16.47
N LYS A 137 -7.07 -5.92 -16.35
CA LYS A 137 -7.86 -4.76 -16.84
C LYS A 137 -9.32 -4.69 -16.31
N CYS A 138 -9.64 -5.40 -15.23
CA CYS A 138 -11.00 -5.51 -14.71
C CYS A 138 -11.42 -4.32 -13.83
N THR A 139 -12.73 -4.08 -13.75
CA THR A 139 -13.33 -3.10 -12.85
C THR A 139 -14.10 -3.79 -11.74
N PHE A 140 -13.86 -3.36 -10.50
CA PHE A 140 -14.57 -3.78 -9.29
C PHE A 140 -15.23 -2.54 -8.67
N GLU A 141 -16.56 -2.43 -8.72
CA GLU A 141 -17.29 -1.33 -8.06
C GLU A 141 -18.27 -1.85 -7.00
N ASN A 142 -18.26 -1.24 -5.81
CA ASN A 142 -19.23 -1.52 -4.75
C ASN A 142 -19.26 -3.01 -4.35
N ILE A 143 -18.09 -3.66 -4.38
CA ILE A 143 -17.87 -5.04 -3.95
C ILE A 143 -17.66 -5.07 -2.43
N THR A 144 -18.32 -5.96 -1.72
CA THR A 144 -18.10 -6.19 -0.28
C THR A 144 -17.77 -7.65 0.00
N THR A 145 -16.75 -7.93 0.82
CA THR A 145 -16.37 -9.29 1.23
C THR A 145 -16.44 -9.45 2.75
N SER A 146 -16.94 -10.58 3.26
CA SER A 146 -16.96 -10.91 4.68
C SER A 146 -16.79 -12.42 4.94
N GLY A 147 -16.31 -12.77 6.14
CA GLY A 147 -16.01 -14.16 6.51
C GLY A 147 -14.55 -14.34 6.93
N LYS A 148 -13.91 -15.41 6.48
CA LYS A 148 -12.54 -15.80 6.85
C LYS A 148 -11.80 -16.40 5.65
N ILE A 149 -10.52 -16.02 5.50
CA ILE A 149 -9.59 -16.61 4.53
C ILE A 149 -8.33 -17.04 5.29
N THR A 150 -7.94 -18.30 5.17
CA THR A 150 -6.72 -18.86 5.77
C THR A 150 -5.93 -19.61 4.71
N VAL A 151 -4.65 -19.27 4.57
CA VAL A 151 -3.70 -19.95 3.68
C VAL A 151 -2.45 -20.27 4.47
N GLY A 152 -1.99 -21.52 4.43
CA GLY A 152 -0.65 -21.90 4.86
C GLY A 152 0.03 -22.74 3.78
N GLY A 153 1.35 -22.84 3.86
CA GLY A 153 2.19 -23.56 2.89
C GLY A 153 3.49 -22.81 2.60
N THR A 154 4.28 -23.32 1.66
CA THR A 154 5.62 -22.79 1.34
C THR A 154 5.56 -21.37 0.73
N ALA A 155 4.69 -21.16 -0.26
CA ALA A 155 4.30 -19.82 -0.71
C ALA A 155 2.79 -19.67 -0.54
N SER A 156 2.33 -18.48 -0.17
CA SER A 156 0.94 -18.27 0.28
C SER A 156 0.49 -16.83 0.11
N ASN A 157 -0.51 -16.62 -0.74
CA ASN A 157 -1.08 -15.30 -1.02
C ASN A 157 -2.59 -15.30 -0.72
N ALA A 158 -3.04 -14.32 0.07
CA ALA A 158 -4.45 -14.16 0.42
C ALA A 158 -4.90 -12.71 0.26
N ALA A 159 -6.05 -12.51 -0.40
CA ALA A 159 -6.65 -11.20 -0.60
C ALA A 159 -8.16 -11.24 -0.34
N GLY A 160 -8.75 -10.11 0.08
CA GLY A 160 -10.21 -10.03 0.23
C GLY A 160 -10.95 -10.27 -1.10
N ILE A 161 -10.56 -9.54 -2.15
CA ILE A 161 -11.26 -9.50 -3.45
C ILE A 161 -10.45 -10.12 -4.59
N ALA A 162 -9.14 -9.83 -4.70
CA ALA A 162 -8.32 -10.33 -5.82
C ALA A 162 -6.82 -10.49 -5.50
N VAL A 163 -6.22 -11.63 -5.88
CA VAL A 163 -4.83 -11.95 -5.45
C VAL A 163 -3.78 -11.33 -6.36
N THR A 164 -3.87 -11.55 -7.67
CA THR A 164 -2.85 -11.21 -8.68
C THR A 164 -3.38 -10.22 -9.73
N PRO A 165 -3.87 -9.03 -9.33
CA PRO A 165 -4.44 -8.05 -10.27
C PRO A 165 -3.40 -7.46 -11.22
N SER A 166 -3.47 -7.84 -12.50
CA SER A 166 -2.61 -7.32 -13.55
C SER A 166 -3.17 -6.03 -14.18
N GLU A 167 -2.36 -5.35 -15.00
CA GLU A 167 -2.72 -4.24 -15.90
C GLU A 167 -3.99 -3.43 -15.58
N LYS A 168 -3.84 -2.23 -15.01
CA LYS A 168 -4.88 -1.18 -14.96
C LYS A 168 -6.18 -1.55 -14.21
N CYS A 169 -6.26 -2.67 -13.48
CA CYS A 169 -7.42 -3.03 -12.66
C CYS A 169 -7.87 -1.87 -11.74
N THR A 170 -9.18 -1.65 -11.64
CA THR A 170 -9.76 -0.48 -10.96
C THR A 170 -10.73 -0.88 -9.86
N PHE A 171 -10.57 -0.31 -8.67
CA PHE A 171 -11.29 -0.66 -7.44
C PHE A 171 -12.03 0.56 -6.88
N ILE A 172 -13.35 0.55 -6.91
CA ILE A 172 -14.21 1.67 -6.49
C ILE A 172 -15.13 1.20 -5.36
N LYS A 173 -15.11 1.88 -4.21
CA LYS A 173 -15.94 1.55 -3.03
C LYS A 173 -15.79 0.08 -2.55
N CYS A 174 -14.67 -0.57 -2.83
CA CYS A 174 -14.45 -1.97 -2.47
C CYS A 174 -14.20 -2.12 -0.96
N VAL A 175 -14.92 -3.02 -0.30
CA VAL A 175 -14.91 -3.20 1.16
C VAL A 175 -14.51 -4.63 1.53
N ASN A 176 -13.56 -4.79 2.45
CA ASN A 176 -13.31 -6.06 3.11
C ASN A 176 -13.61 -5.99 4.61
N ASN A 177 -14.42 -6.95 5.05
CA ASN A 177 -14.75 -7.25 6.44
C ASN A 177 -14.38 -8.71 6.78
N ALA A 178 -13.67 -9.43 5.91
CA ALA A 178 -13.20 -10.78 6.17
C ALA A 178 -11.85 -10.77 6.90
N ASP A 179 -11.68 -11.67 7.88
CA ASP A 179 -10.40 -11.89 8.54
C ASP A 179 -9.50 -12.74 7.64
N ILE A 180 -8.27 -12.25 7.40
CA ILE A 180 -7.30 -12.86 6.47
C ILE A 180 -6.06 -13.25 7.25
N THR A 181 -5.72 -14.55 7.24
CA THR A 181 -4.54 -15.10 7.91
C THR A 181 -3.69 -15.90 6.92
N VAL A 182 -2.43 -15.49 6.75
CA VAL A 182 -1.42 -16.25 6.02
C VAL A 182 -0.41 -16.83 7.01
N ASN A 183 -0.08 -18.11 6.85
CA ASN A 183 0.96 -18.83 7.59
C ASN A 183 1.98 -19.36 6.59
N ALA A 184 2.80 -18.44 6.05
CA ALA A 184 3.83 -18.77 5.06
C ALA A 184 4.97 -19.56 5.70
N TYR A 185 5.63 -20.43 4.94
CA TYR A 185 6.76 -21.24 5.37
C TYR A 185 6.46 -22.08 6.63
N ASP A 186 5.31 -22.73 6.67
CA ASP A 186 5.07 -23.76 7.70
C ASP A 186 5.88 -25.02 7.36
N ILE A 187 7.18 -24.97 7.65
CA ILE A 187 8.14 -26.05 7.34
C ILE A 187 7.85 -27.37 8.08
N THR A 188 6.84 -27.40 8.97
CA THR A 188 6.34 -28.64 9.56
C THR A 188 5.45 -29.43 8.60
N LYS A 189 5.19 -28.90 7.39
CA LYS A 189 4.29 -29.44 6.36
C LYS A 189 4.84 -29.37 4.93
N SER A 190 6.06 -28.90 4.72
CA SER A 190 6.69 -28.85 3.39
C SER A 190 7.48 -30.13 3.12
N GLU A 191 7.04 -30.94 2.14
CA GLU A 191 7.72 -32.18 1.76
C GLU A 191 9.07 -31.94 1.05
N GLU A 192 9.23 -30.78 0.40
CA GLU A 192 10.47 -30.37 -0.27
C GLU A 192 11.24 -29.36 0.60
N GLN A 193 12.37 -29.79 1.16
CA GLN A 193 13.15 -28.98 2.11
C GLN A 193 14.31 -28.20 1.47
N ASP A 194 14.75 -28.57 0.27
CA ASP A 194 16.08 -28.21 -0.26
C ASP A 194 16.11 -27.25 -1.47
N ASN A 195 14.98 -26.95 -2.13
CA ASN A 195 14.93 -26.15 -3.38
C ASN A 195 13.96 -24.94 -3.32
N ILE A 196 13.79 -24.31 -2.15
CA ILE A 196 12.80 -23.23 -1.96
C ILE A 196 13.33 -21.85 -2.39
N ASP A 197 13.72 -21.71 -3.66
CA ASP A 197 13.94 -20.40 -4.29
C ASP A 197 12.60 -19.63 -4.41
N SER A 198 12.66 -18.29 -4.33
CA SER A 198 11.49 -17.39 -4.42
C SER A 198 10.42 -17.53 -3.31
N ALA A 199 10.80 -18.11 -2.17
CA ALA A 199 10.00 -18.12 -0.94
C ALA A 199 9.45 -16.71 -0.59
N SER A 200 8.11 -16.56 -0.65
CA SER A 200 7.36 -15.31 -0.39
C SER A 200 5.94 -15.55 0.19
N GLY A 201 5.36 -14.55 0.87
CA GLY A 201 3.97 -14.61 1.32
C GLY A 201 3.30 -13.24 1.53
N VAL A 202 2.02 -13.12 1.14
CA VAL A 202 1.29 -11.83 1.11
C VAL A 202 -0.15 -11.96 1.65
N ALA A 203 -0.52 -11.13 2.62
CA ALA A 203 -1.88 -10.98 3.14
C ALA A 203 -2.41 -9.55 2.89
N CYS A 204 -3.49 -9.38 2.13
CA CYS A 204 -3.99 -8.05 1.74
C CYS A 204 -5.50 -7.89 1.94
N GLY A 205 -5.93 -6.78 2.56
CA GLY A 205 -7.35 -6.53 2.81
C GLY A 205 -8.22 -6.48 1.56
N ILE A 206 -7.77 -5.87 0.45
CA ILE A 206 -8.53 -5.77 -0.81
C ILE A 206 -7.88 -6.61 -1.91
N ALA A 207 -6.63 -6.31 -2.28
CA ALA A 207 -5.96 -7.01 -3.38
C ALA A 207 -4.43 -7.03 -3.27
N GLY A 208 -3.77 -7.87 -4.06
CA GLY A 208 -2.29 -7.93 -4.12
C GLY A 208 -1.66 -6.74 -4.87
N PHE A 209 -0.74 -7.03 -5.80
CA PHE A 209 0.10 -6.02 -6.45
C PHE A 209 -0.49 -5.48 -7.76
N ALA A 210 -1.43 -4.53 -7.64
CA ALA A 210 -2.08 -3.85 -8.76
C ALA A 210 -1.17 -2.77 -9.38
N SER A 211 -0.04 -3.17 -9.96
CA SER A 211 1.06 -2.31 -10.44
C SER A 211 0.60 -1.02 -11.14
N ASP A 212 -0.30 -1.16 -12.11
CA ASP A 212 -0.83 -0.07 -12.93
C ASP A 212 -2.26 0.38 -12.53
N GLY A 213 -2.83 -0.25 -11.50
CA GLY A 213 -4.23 -0.14 -11.09
C GLY A 213 -4.57 1.10 -10.26
N THR A 214 -5.88 1.36 -10.10
CA THR A 214 -6.37 2.52 -9.35
C THR A 214 -7.42 2.17 -8.31
N ALA A 215 -7.43 2.88 -7.17
CA ALA A 215 -8.39 2.66 -6.10
C ALA A 215 -9.01 3.96 -5.56
N LYS A 216 -10.31 3.91 -5.26
CA LYS A 216 -11.09 5.04 -4.74
C LYS A 216 -12.08 4.58 -3.68
N GLN A 217 -12.04 5.21 -2.50
CA GLN A 217 -12.99 4.98 -1.39
C GLN A 217 -13.06 3.52 -0.91
N CYS A 218 -11.98 2.75 -1.05
CA CYS A 218 -11.93 1.36 -0.58
C CYS A 218 -11.71 1.30 0.94
N SER A 219 -12.13 0.23 1.59
CA SER A 219 -11.90 0.09 3.05
C SER A 219 -11.78 -1.33 3.57
N ASN A 220 -10.90 -1.52 4.54
CA ASN A 220 -10.77 -2.77 5.29
C ASN A 220 -11.13 -2.57 6.77
N SER A 221 -11.94 -3.48 7.29
CA SER A 221 -12.23 -3.64 8.72
C SER A 221 -11.80 -5.00 9.29
N GLY A 222 -11.63 -6.01 8.44
CA GLY A 222 -11.14 -7.34 8.83
C GLY A 222 -9.68 -7.33 9.29
N LYS A 223 -9.34 -8.27 10.18
CA LYS A 223 -7.97 -8.44 10.69
C LYS A 223 -7.09 -9.08 9.62
N ILE A 224 -5.95 -8.46 9.32
CA ILE A 224 -4.95 -8.96 8.38
C ILE A 224 -3.75 -9.47 9.17
N THR A 225 -3.41 -10.75 9.02
CA THR A 225 -2.30 -11.39 9.76
C THR A 225 -1.42 -12.16 8.78
N ILE A 226 -0.10 -11.97 8.86
CA ILE A 226 0.88 -12.91 8.31
C ILE A 226 1.82 -13.40 9.40
N ASN A 227 1.90 -14.72 9.55
CA ASN A 227 3.00 -15.40 10.21
C ASN A 227 3.90 -15.98 9.11
N GLY A 228 5.20 -15.94 9.31
CA GLY A 228 6.17 -16.55 8.40
C GLY A 228 7.39 -17.08 9.14
N ASP A 229 7.98 -18.17 8.68
CA ASP A 229 9.34 -18.58 9.05
C ASP A 229 10.36 -18.13 7.98
N LEU A 230 10.98 -16.96 8.17
CA LEU A 230 11.99 -16.45 7.22
C LEU A 230 13.35 -17.14 7.44
N ARG A 231 13.56 -18.21 6.69
CA ARG A 231 14.80 -19.00 6.54
C ARG A 231 15.19 -19.17 5.06
N TRP A 232 16.32 -19.85 4.83
CA TRP A 232 16.85 -20.30 3.54
C TRP A 232 16.69 -19.30 2.37
N GLY A 233 17.15 -18.06 2.58
CA GLY A 233 17.22 -17.04 1.52
C GLY A 233 15.95 -16.21 1.30
N SER A 234 14.79 -16.63 1.82
CA SER A 234 13.46 -16.01 1.68
C SER A 234 13.40 -14.47 1.71
N GLU A 235 12.50 -13.92 0.88
CA GLU A 235 12.55 -12.51 0.44
C GLU A 235 11.59 -11.55 1.17
N GLU A 236 10.34 -11.93 1.44
CA GLU A 236 9.43 -11.07 2.20
C GLU A 236 8.27 -11.84 2.86
N ILE A 237 7.75 -11.29 3.96
CA ILE A 237 6.36 -11.50 4.37
C ILE A 237 5.67 -10.15 4.58
N THR A 238 4.51 -9.99 3.92
CA THR A 238 3.85 -8.68 3.80
C THR A 238 2.37 -8.77 4.16
N ALA A 239 1.97 -8.08 5.23
CA ALA A 239 0.57 -7.84 5.59
C ALA A 239 0.19 -6.38 5.34
N VAL A 240 -0.86 -6.15 4.54
CA VAL A 240 -1.31 -4.80 4.18
C VAL A 240 -2.82 -4.63 4.32
N GLY A 241 -3.23 -3.51 4.92
CA GLY A 241 -4.64 -3.18 5.16
C GLY A 241 -5.50 -3.08 3.89
N LEU A 242 -4.96 -2.75 2.71
CA LEU A 242 -5.73 -2.78 1.45
C LEU A 242 -4.96 -3.43 0.28
N PHE A 243 -3.83 -2.87 -0.14
CA PHE A 243 -3.15 -3.24 -1.39
C PHE A 243 -1.66 -3.53 -1.21
N ASN A 244 -1.12 -4.63 -1.74
CA ASN A 244 0.33 -4.86 -1.70
C ASN A 244 1.07 -3.73 -2.45
N GLY A 245 0.62 -3.43 -3.67
CA GLY A 245 1.06 -2.25 -4.41
C GLY A 245 -0.04 -1.72 -5.31
N ILE A 246 -0.08 -0.41 -5.54
CA ILE A 246 -1.06 0.20 -6.45
C ILE A 246 -0.61 1.55 -7.01
N LYS A 247 -0.80 1.80 -8.31
CA LYS A 247 -0.38 3.05 -8.98
C LYS A 247 -0.96 4.30 -8.29
N SER A 248 -2.27 4.28 -8.01
CA SER A 248 -2.98 5.44 -7.46
C SER A 248 -4.11 5.05 -6.50
N ILE A 249 -4.11 5.58 -5.27
CA ILE A 249 -5.18 5.32 -4.29
C ILE A 249 -5.68 6.60 -3.62
N THR A 250 -7.01 6.75 -3.51
CA THR A 250 -7.65 7.96 -3.01
C THR A 250 -8.82 7.71 -2.05
N ALA A 251 -8.90 8.50 -0.97
CA ALA A 251 -9.99 8.50 0.01
C ALA A 251 -10.29 7.14 0.68
N SER A 252 -9.33 6.21 0.65
CA SER A 252 -9.47 4.86 1.20
C SER A 252 -9.01 4.77 2.67
N LYS A 253 -9.52 3.80 3.43
CA LYS A 253 -9.27 3.69 4.89
C LYS A 253 -8.93 2.27 5.34
N ASN A 254 -8.18 2.16 6.43
CA ASN A 254 -8.06 0.93 7.20
C ASN A 254 -8.49 1.12 8.66
N THR A 255 -9.33 0.19 9.12
CA THR A 255 -9.80 0.09 10.51
C THR A 255 -9.57 -1.30 11.12
N GLY A 256 -9.19 -2.30 10.31
CA GLY A 256 -8.81 -3.64 10.78
C GLY A 256 -7.33 -3.75 11.15
N THR A 257 -7.02 -4.49 12.22
CA THR A 257 -5.64 -4.67 12.72
C THR A 257 -4.77 -5.38 11.70
N VAL A 258 -3.53 -4.89 11.50
CA VAL A 258 -2.55 -5.48 10.57
C VAL A 258 -1.34 -5.99 11.36
N THR A 259 -1.03 -7.29 11.25
CA THR A 259 0.07 -7.94 11.97
C THR A 259 0.97 -8.73 11.03
N ALA A 260 2.28 -8.54 11.13
CA ALA A 260 3.29 -9.36 10.47
C ALA A 260 4.29 -9.91 11.50
N LYS A 261 4.62 -11.20 11.40
CA LYS A 261 5.50 -11.89 12.35
C LYS A 261 6.41 -12.88 11.64
N ASN A 262 7.70 -12.61 11.61
CA ASN A 262 8.69 -13.67 11.41
C ASN A 262 8.86 -14.43 12.74
N VAL A 263 8.58 -15.73 12.73
CA VAL A 263 8.73 -16.59 13.92
C VAL A 263 10.18 -17.02 14.14
N SER A 264 10.98 -17.14 13.08
CA SER A 264 12.35 -17.68 13.15
C SER A 264 13.38 -16.66 13.64
N GLY A 265 14.23 -17.12 14.56
CA GLY A 265 15.44 -16.43 15.02
C GLY A 265 16.75 -16.99 14.46
N ALA A 266 16.71 -17.96 13.52
CA ALA A 266 17.87 -18.71 13.05
C ALA A 266 17.88 -18.90 11.53
N GLY A 267 19.01 -19.35 10.98
CA GLY A 267 19.20 -19.57 9.54
C GLY A 267 19.43 -18.29 8.73
N HIS A 268 19.82 -18.47 7.47
CA HIS A 268 20.11 -17.38 6.54
C HIS A 268 18.83 -16.88 5.86
N ALA A 269 18.59 -15.57 5.83
CA ALA A 269 17.45 -14.97 5.14
C ALA A 269 17.76 -13.52 4.74
N ASN A 270 17.32 -13.11 3.55
CA ASN A 270 17.67 -11.81 2.96
C ASN A 270 16.54 -10.77 2.99
N GLY A 271 15.40 -11.15 3.57
CA GLY A 271 14.13 -10.47 3.38
C GLY A 271 13.70 -9.43 4.42
N THR A 272 12.42 -9.07 4.35
CA THR A 272 11.76 -8.09 5.25
C THR A 272 10.44 -8.64 5.81
N VAL A 273 10.10 -8.24 7.04
CA VAL A 273 8.77 -8.37 7.63
C VAL A 273 8.06 -7.03 7.55
N LEU A 274 6.98 -6.95 6.79
CA LEU A 274 6.23 -5.72 6.57
C LEU A 274 4.80 -5.80 7.11
N ALA A 275 4.43 -4.87 8.00
CA ALA A 275 3.05 -4.56 8.34
C ALA A 275 2.70 -3.13 7.92
N CYS A 276 1.70 -2.96 7.05
CA CYS A 276 1.32 -1.66 6.51
C CYS A 276 -0.19 -1.38 6.60
N GLY A 277 -0.57 -0.18 7.03
CA GLY A 277 -1.98 0.18 7.21
C GLY A 277 -2.79 0.38 5.92
N VAL A 278 -2.24 0.84 4.79
CA VAL A 278 -3.04 1.14 3.58
C VAL A 278 -2.46 0.52 2.31
N ALA A 279 -1.21 0.80 1.94
CA ALA A 279 -0.59 0.22 0.74
C ALA A 279 0.91 -0.06 0.92
N GLY A 280 1.44 -1.17 0.40
CA GLY A 280 2.88 -1.45 0.46
C GLY A 280 3.69 -0.50 -0.43
N GLN A 281 3.35 -0.44 -1.72
CA GLN A 281 3.98 0.49 -2.68
C GLN A 281 2.95 1.36 -3.42
N ILE A 282 3.27 2.64 -3.66
CA ILE A 282 2.44 3.55 -4.49
C ILE A 282 3.25 4.44 -5.43
N THR A 283 2.61 4.90 -6.51
CA THR A 283 3.01 6.16 -7.17
C THR A 283 2.26 7.36 -6.57
N ARG A 284 0.92 7.30 -6.41
CA ARG A 284 0.13 8.44 -5.90
C ARG A 284 -0.84 8.03 -4.80
N MET A 285 -0.87 8.80 -3.72
CA MET A 285 -1.79 8.58 -2.61
C MET A 285 -2.40 9.90 -2.13
N ALA A 286 -3.73 9.96 -1.98
CA ALA A 286 -4.40 11.16 -1.50
C ALA A 286 -5.59 10.90 -0.56
N SER A 287 -5.61 11.56 0.60
CA SER A 287 -6.74 11.53 1.56
C SER A 287 -7.00 10.17 2.24
N CYS A 288 -5.99 9.29 2.28
CA CYS A 288 -6.11 7.95 2.87
C CYS A 288 -5.76 7.94 4.37
N TYR A 289 -6.34 7.02 5.14
CA TYR A 289 -6.13 7.00 6.60
C TYR A 289 -6.17 5.62 7.26
N ASN A 290 -5.52 5.52 8.42
CA ASN A 290 -5.54 4.34 9.28
C ASN A 290 -5.91 4.71 10.72
N THR A 291 -6.74 3.87 11.35
CA THR A 291 -7.04 3.93 12.78
C THR A 291 -6.68 2.65 13.53
N ALA A 292 -6.29 1.59 12.83
CA ALA A 292 -6.01 0.27 13.41
C ALA A 292 -4.58 0.15 13.98
N SER A 293 -4.36 -0.83 14.85
CA SER A 293 -2.99 -1.18 15.26
C SER A 293 -2.25 -1.85 14.10
N ILE A 294 -1.01 -1.42 13.85
CA ILE A 294 -0.09 -1.98 12.87
C ILE A 294 1.14 -2.49 13.63
N THR A 295 1.41 -3.80 13.55
CA THR A 295 2.49 -4.43 14.32
C THR A 295 3.33 -5.32 13.41
N ALA A 296 4.64 -5.08 13.34
CA ALA A 296 5.60 -5.99 12.73
C ALA A 296 6.55 -6.56 13.78
N SER A 297 6.94 -7.83 13.65
CA SER A 297 7.83 -8.50 14.60
C SER A 297 8.75 -9.49 13.88
N ASN A 298 10.01 -9.54 14.33
CA ASN A 298 11.05 -10.34 13.68
C ASN A 298 12.05 -10.85 14.73
N ASN A 299 12.55 -12.08 14.57
CA ASN A 299 13.58 -12.63 15.46
C ASN A 299 14.95 -12.81 14.77
N ASN A 300 15.05 -12.75 13.44
CA ASN A 300 16.29 -13.00 12.69
C ASN A 300 17.11 -11.72 12.46
N LYS A 301 18.41 -11.73 12.80
CA LYS A 301 19.34 -10.59 12.65
C LYS A 301 19.61 -10.15 11.21
N GLN A 302 19.35 -11.00 10.23
CA GLN A 302 19.56 -10.68 8.80
C GLN A 302 18.32 -10.02 8.15
N VAL A 303 17.16 -10.13 8.79
CA VAL A 303 15.84 -9.76 8.25
C VAL A 303 15.39 -8.38 8.72
N GLY A 304 14.92 -7.53 7.80
CA GLY A 304 14.38 -6.21 8.13
C GLY A 304 13.01 -6.29 8.80
N VAL A 305 12.66 -5.32 9.66
CA VAL A 305 11.30 -5.22 10.25
C VAL A 305 10.73 -3.83 10.09
N VAL A 306 9.58 -3.72 9.43
CA VAL A 306 8.93 -2.45 9.10
C VAL A 306 7.45 -2.46 9.50
N ALA A 307 7.05 -1.50 10.33
CA ALA A 307 5.65 -1.22 10.64
C ALA A 307 5.31 0.23 10.26
N VAL A 308 4.22 0.43 9.52
CA VAL A 308 3.86 1.76 9.03
C VAL A 308 2.35 1.99 8.98
N GLY A 309 1.91 3.15 9.45
CA GLY A 309 0.49 3.48 9.55
C GLY A 309 -0.22 3.64 8.20
N ILE A 310 0.45 4.02 7.11
CA ILE A 310 -0.19 4.27 5.81
C ILE A 310 0.53 3.62 4.62
N ILE A 311 1.80 3.95 4.36
CA ILE A 311 2.48 3.59 3.12
C ILE A 311 3.95 3.23 3.35
N ASN A 312 4.38 2.03 2.96
CA ASN A 312 5.77 1.61 3.14
C ASN A 312 6.72 2.33 2.18
N SER A 313 6.52 2.18 0.87
CA SER A 313 7.42 2.72 -0.16
C SER A 313 6.71 3.59 -1.19
N ALA A 314 7.35 4.70 -1.55
CA ALA A 314 6.88 5.65 -2.55
C ALA A 314 8.09 6.31 -3.20
N SER A 315 8.97 5.51 -3.79
CA SER A 315 10.25 5.96 -4.35
C SER A 315 10.09 6.64 -5.73
N GLY A 316 10.90 7.67 -5.96
CA GLY A 316 10.94 8.41 -7.24
C GLY A 316 10.23 9.77 -7.23
N LYS A 317 10.74 10.70 -8.05
CA LYS A 317 10.39 12.14 -8.02
C LYS A 317 8.94 12.47 -8.37
N ASN A 318 8.22 11.53 -8.98
CA ASN A 318 6.84 11.70 -9.42
C ASN A 318 5.82 11.18 -8.38
N THR A 319 6.28 10.64 -7.25
CA THR A 319 5.38 10.13 -6.20
C THR A 319 4.99 11.23 -5.21
N ASN A 320 3.81 11.07 -4.60
CA ASN A 320 3.37 11.96 -3.53
C ASN A 320 2.33 11.29 -2.62
N VAL A 321 2.54 11.41 -1.31
CA VAL A 321 1.62 11.02 -0.23
C VAL A 321 1.00 12.29 0.33
N LEU A 322 -0.24 12.59 -0.05
CA LEU A 322 -0.92 13.87 0.20
C LEU A 322 -2.11 13.71 1.14
N ARG A 323 -2.27 14.58 2.14
CA ARG A 323 -3.47 14.65 2.99
C ARG A 323 -3.83 13.33 3.69
N CYS A 324 -2.83 12.50 4.01
CA CYS A 324 -3.03 11.22 4.67
C CYS A 324 -2.86 11.34 6.19
N TYR A 325 -3.41 10.41 6.98
CA TYR A 325 -3.21 10.45 8.43
C TYR A 325 -3.36 9.12 9.15
N ASN A 326 -2.62 8.98 10.24
CA ASN A 326 -2.71 7.82 11.13
C ASN A 326 -3.13 8.23 12.55
N LYS A 327 -4.10 7.49 13.10
CA LYS A 327 -4.48 7.53 14.52
C LYS A 327 -4.13 6.24 15.27
N GLY A 328 -3.90 5.13 14.55
CA GLY A 328 -3.64 3.82 15.14
C GLY A 328 -2.23 3.68 15.71
N ALA A 329 -2.00 2.69 16.57
CA ALA A 329 -0.65 2.38 17.05
C ALA A 329 0.20 1.78 15.92
N VAL A 330 1.50 2.11 15.89
CA VAL A 330 2.50 1.53 15.00
C VAL A 330 3.63 0.97 15.86
N GLN A 331 3.92 -0.32 15.74
CA GLN A 331 4.95 -0.99 16.55
C GLN A 331 5.83 -1.93 15.74
N ILE A 332 7.15 -1.82 15.90
CA ILE A 332 8.11 -2.88 15.59
C ILE A 332 8.65 -3.49 16.90
N SER A 333 8.90 -4.80 16.92
CA SER A 333 9.50 -5.50 18.06
C SER A 333 10.33 -6.73 17.68
N GLY A 334 11.18 -7.18 18.60
CA GLY A 334 12.12 -8.29 18.36
C GLY A 334 13.48 -7.76 17.91
N VAL A 335 13.96 -8.12 16.72
CA VAL A 335 15.27 -7.72 16.18
C VAL A 335 15.09 -6.78 14.98
N ALA A 336 15.78 -5.64 14.99
CA ALA A 336 15.93 -4.79 13.81
C ALA A 336 17.09 -5.31 12.96
N GLY A 337 16.84 -6.29 12.09
CA GLY A 337 17.90 -6.85 11.26
C GLY A 337 18.37 -5.87 10.17
N SER A 338 19.57 -6.15 9.67
CA SER A 338 20.24 -5.36 8.63
C SER A 338 20.95 -6.26 7.62
N LYS A 339 20.96 -5.86 6.34
CA LYS A 339 21.83 -6.51 5.35
C LYS A 339 23.28 -6.22 5.69
N ALA A 340 24.15 -7.20 5.45
CA ALA A 340 25.57 -7.09 5.76
C ALA A 340 26.19 -5.81 5.14
N LYS A 341 26.79 -4.98 6.00
CA LYS A 341 27.72 -3.88 5.69
C LYS A 341 27.19 -2.58 5.02
N SER A 342 25.90 -2.37 4.68
CA SER A 342 25.53 -1.10 3.99
C SER A 342 24.16 -0.43 4.21
N ARG A 343 23.06 -1.11 4.58
CA ARG A 343 21.73 -0.45 4.63
C ARG A 343 20.88 -0.81 5.85
N ILE A 344 20.34 0.23 6.50
CA ILE A 344 19.24 0.11 7.47
C ILE A 344 17.96 -0.25 6.70
N ILE A 345 17.40 -1.43 6.99
CA ILE A 345 16.16 -1.94 6.38
C ILE A 345 15.01 -2.09 7.38
N SER A 346 15.21 -1.65 8.62
CA SER A 346 14.20 -1.68 9.68
C SER A 346 13.65 -0.28 9.97
N GLY A 347 12.34 -0.14 10.14
CA GLY A 347 11.69 1.18 10.18
C GLY A 347 10.34 1.24 10.88
N ALA A 348 10.01 2.40 11.46
CA ALA A 348 8.72 2.66 12.08
C ALA A 348 8.21 4.07 11.74
N GLY A 349 7.01 4.17 11.16
CA GLY A 349 6.48 5.43 10.64
C GLY A 349 4.98 5.62 10.85
N GLY A 350 4.57 6.80 11.30
CA GLY A 350 3.14 7.12 11.43
C GLY A 350 2.39 7.15 10.10
N VAL A 351 2.99 7.71 9.05
CA VAL A 351 2.41 7.80 7.70
C VAL A 351 3.30 7.07 6.68
N GLY A 352 4.56 7.48 6.53
CA GLY A 352 5.49 6.90 5.55
C GLY A 352 6.51 5.91 6.15
N GLY A 353 6.89 4.89 5.40
CA GLY A 353 7.94 3.94 5.74
C GLY A 353 9.31 4.42 5.29
N LEU A 354 10.05 3.54 4.63
CA LEU A 354 11.39 3.80 4.08
C LEU A 354 11.29 4.29 2.63
N ASP A 355 12.36 4.91 2.13
CA ASP A 355 12.51 5.29 0.71
C ASP A 355 11.37 6.17 0.13
N ILE A 356 10.69 6.98 0.96
CA ILE A 356 9.57 7.84 0.57
C ILE A 356 10.06 9.14 -0.08
N TYR A 357 9.63 9.46 -1.32
CA TYR A 357 10.01 10.74 -1.93
C TYR A 357 9.30 11.95 -1.27
N SER A 358 7.97 11.93 -1.13
CA SER A 358 7.22 13.12 -0.70
C SER A 358 6.02 12.80 0.21
N VAL A 359 6.00 13.39 1.41
CA VAL A 359 4.85 13.41 2.33
C VAL A 359 4.37 14.84 2.56
N THR A 360 3.12 15.13 2.24
CA THR A 360 2.57 16.50 2.28
C THR A 360 1.19 16.58 2.92
N GLU A 361 0.92 17.67 3.66
CA GLU A 361 -0.36 17.92 4.35
C GLU A 361 -0.85 16.73 5.21
N SER A 362 0.07 15.96 5.80
CA SER A 362 -0.23 14.68 6.45
C SER A 362 0.11 14.67 7.95
N TYR A 363 -0.54 13.83 8.75
CA TYR A 363 -0.35 13.86 10.21
C TYR A 363 -0.40 12.52 10.92
N ASN A 364 0.20 12.47 12.10
CA ASN A 364 0.14 11.32 13.00
C ASN A 364 -0.27 11.73 14.42
N THR A 365 -1.29 11.06 14.96
CA THR A 365 -1.68 11.12 16.38
C THR A 365 -1.44 9.79 17.11
N GLY A 366 -1.23 8.70 16.37
CA GLY A 366 -0.98 7.37 16.93
C GLY A 366 0.41 7.20 17.53
N LYS A 367 0.56 6.28 18.51
CA LYS A 367 1.87 5.99 19.12
C LYS A 367 2.77 5.24 18.13
N VAL A 368 4.01 5.69 17.94
CA VAL A 368 5.03 5.00 17.15
C VAL A 368 6.07 4.39 18.09
N THR A 369 6.31 3.08 18.00
CA THR A 369 7.11 2.32 18.98
C THR A 369 8.12 1.38 18.30
N ALA A 370 9.37 1.40 18.75
CA ALA A 370 10.39 0.43 18.34
C ALA A 370 10.97 -0.31 19.56
N ASN A 371 10.39 -1.46 19.88
CA ASN A 371 10.73 -2.30 21.02
C ASN A 371 11.70 -3.43 20.60
N VAL A 372 12.90 -3.07 20.12
CA VAL A 372 13.87 -4.04 19.58
C VAL A 372 15.03 -4.34 20.54
N SER A 373 15.53 -5.58 20.55
CA SER A 373 16.64 -6.07 21.38
C SER A 373 18.02 -5.72 20.80
N SER A 374 18.14 -5.57 19.49
CA SER A 374 19.37 -5.15 18.81
C SER A 374 19.09 -4.60 17.41
N GLY A 375 20.06 -3.87 16.85
CA GLY A 375 20.11 -3.43 15.46
C GLY A 375 19.71 -1.97 15.23
N ASP A 376 19.93 -1.50 14.00
CA ASP A 376 19.69 -0.12 13.58
C ASP A 376 18.33 0.04 12.90
N LEU A 377 17.66 1.17 13.16
CA LEU A 377 16.36 1.48 12.57
C LEU A 377 16.14 2.98 12.37
N MET A 378 15.19 3.30 11.51
CA MET A 378 14.69 4.68 11.29
C MET A 378 13.27 4.81 11.87
N ALA A 379 13.09 5.70 12.85
CA ALA A 379 11.80 5.90 13.53
C ALA A 379 11.30 7.35 13.42
N GLY A 380 10.15 7.56 12.78
CA GLY A 380 9.59 8.89 12.57
C GLY A 380 8.13 9.01 13.01
N GLY A 381 7.81 10.13 13.66
CA GLY A 381 6.42 10.47 14.00
C GLY A 381 5.51 10.50 12.77
N VAL A 382 6.00 11.04 11.65
CA VAL A 382 5.29 11.06 10.36
C VAL A 382 5.89 10.07 9.36
N VAL A 383 7.23 9.94 9.27
CA VAL A 383 7.85 9.10 8.22
C VAL A 383 9.21 8.53 8.64
N ALA A 384 9.53 7.27 8.36
CA ALA A 384 10.81 6.69 8.78
C ALA A 384 12.01 7.32 8.04
N SER A 385 12.05 7.28 6.70
CA SER A 385 13.00 8.05 5.88
C SER A 385 12.30 8.73 4.70
N VAL A 386 12.72 9.97 4.39
CA VAL A 386 12.03 10.83 3.42
C VAL A 386 12.96 11.77 2.66
N VAL A 387 12.59 12.16 1.43
CA VAL A 387 13.25 13.27 0.72
C VAL A 387 12.56 14.62 1.02
N ASN A 388 11.24 14.70 0.88
CA ASN A 388 10.43 15.89 1.10
C ASN A 388 9.31 15.64 2.14
N VAL A 389 9.27 16.44 3.20
CA VAL A 389 8.18 16.40 4.20
C VAL A 389 7.68 17.81 4.51
N ARG A 390 6.43 18.11 4.15
CA ARG A 390 5.91 19.49 4.17
C ARG A 390 4.48 19.66 4.67
N ASN A 391 4.28 20.66 5.51
CA ASN A 391 3.00 20.93 6.16
C ASN A 391 2.47 19.69 6.91
N CYS A 392 3.36 18.95 7.57
CA CYS A 392 3.02 17.75 8.33
C CYS A 392 3.15 17.98 9.83
N TYR A 393 2.43 17.20 10.64
CA TYR A 393 2.59 17.27 12.10
C TYR A 393 2.46 15.94 12.81
N ASN A 394 3.10 15.87 13.98
CA ASN A 394 3.00 14.74 14.90
C ASN A 394 2.56 15.20 16.30
N THR A 395 1.60 14.48 16.88
CA THR A 395 1.23 14.56 18.29
C THR A 395 1.30 13.22 19.01
N GLY A 396 1.48 12.11 18.28
CA GLY A 396 1.63 10.78 18.84
C GLY A 396 2.99 10.59 19.53
N LYS A 397 3.02 9.91 20.68
CA LYS A 397 4.27 9.60 21.40
C LYS A 397 5.16 8.71 20.53
N ILE A 398 6.46 9.03 20.47
CA ILE A 398 7.45 8.26 19.70
C ILE A 398 8.50 7.71 20.67
N SER A 399 8.76 6.40 20.64
CA SER A 399 9.71 5.76 21.55
C SER A 399 10.44 4.57 20.93
N ALA A 400 11.76 4.54 21.04
CA ALA A 400 12.59 3.37 20.79
C ALA A 400 13.25 2.84 22.09
N SER A 401 13.63 1.58 22.07
CA SER A 401 14.36 0.90 23.15
C SER A 401 15.76 1.48 23.41
N ALA A 402 16.39 1.08 24.52
CA ALA A 402 17.76 1.49 24.84
C ALA A 402 18.82 0.80 23.95
N SER A 403 18.47 -0.36 23.42
CA SER A 403 19.27 -1.27 22.60
C SER A 403 19.32 -0.91 21.11
N ALA A 404 18.30 -0.20 20.61
CA ALA A 404 18.22 0.24 19.21
C ALA A 404 19.31 1.25 18.84
N GLY A 405 19.90 1.09 17.66
CA GLY A 405 20.72 2.10 16.99
C GLY A 405 19.97 2.82 15.87
N GLY A 406 20.67 3.66 15.10
CA GLY A 406 20.08 4.45 14.01
C GLY A 406 19.46 5.78 14.46
N TYR A 407 18.32 6.17 13.87
CA TYR A 407 17.84 7.55 13.86
C TYR A 407 16.37 7.67 14.26
N ILE A 408 16.05 8.62 15.16
CA ILE A 408 14.68 8.82 15.66
C ILE A 408 14.28 10.31 15.69
N GLY A 409 13.14 10.65 15.08
CA GLY A 409 12.71 12.04 14.94
C GLY A 409 11.22 12.30 15.09
N GLY A 410 10.90 13.47 15.63
CA GLY A 410 9.53 13.92 15.87
C GLY A 410 8.66 14.04 14.62
N ILE A 411 9.26 14.31 13.46
CA ILE A 411 8.63 14.27 12.13
C ILE A 411 9.20 13.10 11.33
N ALA A 412 10.52 13.02 11.17
CA ALA A 412 11.16 11.98 10.38
C ALA A 412 12.35 11.34 11.09
N GLY A 413 12.52 10.02 10.97
CA GLY A 413 13.72 9.34 11.46
C GLY A 413 14.96 9.89 10.76
N GLU A 414 14.90 9.94 9.43
CA GLU A 414 15.87 10.58 8.55
C GLU A 414 15.17 11.48 7.52
N GLN A 415 15.82 12.59 7.14
CA GLN A 415 15.54 13.26 5.87
C GLN A 415 16.83 13.41 5.07
N SER A 416 16.80 12.96 3.81
CA SER A 416 17.95 12.93 2.91
C SER A 416 17.66 13.72 1.63
N SER A 417 18.61 14.54 1.17
CA SER A 417 18.49 15.36 -0.04
C SER A 417 19.66 15.10 -1.00
N PRO A 418 19.43 14.92 -2.32
CA PRO A 418 20.49 14.66 -3.30
C PRO A 418 21.32 15.92 -3.62
N ALA A 419 22.46 15.74 -4.30
CA ALA A 419 23.50 16.76 -4.60
C ALA A 419 23.10 17.98 -5.45
N LYS A 420 21.82 18.16 -5.72
CA LYS A 420 21.24 19.36 -6.34
C LYS A 420 20.02 19.84 -5.55
N GLY A 421 20.07 19.65 -4.22
CA GLY A 421 18.96 19.74 -3.27
C GLY A 421 18.06 20.94 -3.53
N LYS A 422 16.90 20.66 -4.12
CA LYS A 422 15.98 21.69 -4.60
C LYS A 422 15.14 22.22 -3.44
N SER A 423 14.50 23.37 -3.67
CA SER A 423 13.41 23.83 -2.80
C SER A 423 12.26 22.80 -2.69
N SER A 424 12.12 21.85 -3.63
CA SER A 424 11.16 20.74 -3.53
C SER A 424 11.56 19.64 -2.55
N ASP A 425 12.84 19.52 -2.18
CA ASP A 425 13.42 18.29 -1.62
C ASP A 425 13.80 18.51 -0.14
N ALA A 426 12.78 18.80 0.69
CA ALA A 426 12.93 19.58 1.92
C ALA A 426 12.02 19.16 3.08
N ALA A 427 12.50 19.29 4.33
CA ALA A 427 11.66 19.21 5.53
C ALA A 427 11.26 20.62 6.00
N ALA A 428 10.06 21.10 5.64
CA ALA A 428 9.65 22.47 5.96
C ALA A 428 8.18 22.70 6.31
N CYS A 429 7.94 23.72 7.13
CA CYS A 429 6.61 24.07 7.66
C CYS A 429 5.93 22.94 8.46
N ASN A 430 6.70 22.10 9.16
CA ASN A 430 6.18 20.99 9.97
C ASN A 430 6.16 21.34 11.46
N TYR A 431 5.41 20.58 12.28
CA TYR A 431 5.58 20.66 13.74
C TYR A 431 5.42 19.33 14.50
N ASN A 432 6.18 19.19 15.60
CA ASN A 432 6.01 18.08 16.54
C ASN A 432 5.72 18.60 17.95
N THR A 433 4.63 18.14 18.57
CA THR A 433 4.31 18.40 19.99
C THR A 433 4.60 17.23 20.92
N ALA A 434 4.93 16.06 20.39
CA ALA A 434 5.12 14.84 21.17
C ALA A 434 6.54 14.69 21.71
N THR A 435 6.65 13.98 22.84
CA THR A 435 7.91 13.51 23.39
C THR A 435 8.51 12.44 22.48
N VAL A 436 9.80 12.61 22.15
CA VAL A 436 10.63 11.60 21.49
C VAL A 436 11.54 10.95 22.54
N LYS A 437 11.46 9.62 22.70
CA LYS A 437 12.31 8.84 23.64
C LYS A 437 13.16 7.81 22.90
N ALA A 438 14.43 7.69 23.25
CA ALA A 438 15.35 6.64 22.77
C ALA A 438 16.57 6.57 23.68
N GLY A 439 17.30 5.45 23.63
CA GLY A 439 18.59 5.24 24.28
C GLY A 439 19.71 6.14 23.75
N SER A 440 20.93 5.89 24.26
CA SER A 440 22.16 6.60 23.88
C SER A 440 22.66 6.25 22.47
N LYS A 441 22.33 5.06 21.96
CA LYS A 441 22.76 4.57 20.64
C LYS A 441 22.07 5.22 19.43
N MET A 442 21.00 6.00 19.63
CA MET A 442 20.26 6.63 18.52
C MET A 442 20.50 8.15 18.41
N SER A 443 20.65 8.65 17.17
CA SER A 443 20.56 10.09 16.91
C SER A 443 19.11 10.56 17.07
N LYS A 444 18.87 11.47 18.03
CA LYS A 444 17.52 11.84 18.47
C LYS A 444 17.25 13.34 18.32
N GLY A 445 16.23 13.69 17.53
CA GLY A 445 15.79 15.07 17.35
C GLY A 445 14.28 15.26 17.42
N SER A 446 13.85 16.45 17.82
CA SER A 446 12.43 16.79 17.96
C SER A 446 11.73 17.07 16.64
N ILE A 447 12.47 17.20 15.53
CA ILE A 447 11.98 17.21 14.15
C ILE A 447 12.61 16.04 13.37
N LEU A 448 13.94 15.98 13.25
CA LEU A 448 14.64 14.95 12.47
C LEU A 448 15.63 14.16 13.34
N GLY A 449 15.68 12.84 13.23
CA GLY A 449 16.74 12.04 13.86
C GLY A 449 18.08 12.29 13.18
N ARG A 450 18.11 12.22 11.85
CA ARG A 450 19.23 12.58 10.97
C ARG A 450 18.77 13.54 9.85
N TYR A 451 19.65 14.46 9.46
CA TYR A 451 19.51 15.28 8.26
C TYR A 451 20.77 15.11 7.40
N GLU A 452 20.58 14.69 6.16
CA GLU A 452 21.64 14.44 5.19
C GLU A 452 21.43 15.26 3.91
N ILE A 453 22.51 15.90 3.45
CA ILE A 453 22.67 16.31 2.05
C ILE A 453 23.81 15.48 1.47
N VAL A 454 23.54 14.70 0.43
CA VAL A 454 24.59 14.07 -0.39
C VAL A 454 25.17 15.16 -1.29
N GLY A 455 26.47 15.46 -1.21
CA GLY A 455 27.13 16.44 -2.10
C GLY A 455 26.92 17.93 -1.73
N ILE A 456 28.01 18.68 -1.55
CA ILE A 456 28.03 19.94 -0.79
C ILE A 456 27.75 21.19 -1.66
N TYR A 457 26.63 21.21 -2.40
CA TYR A 457 26.29 22.29 -3.33
C TYR A 457 24.81 22.74 -3.30
N ALA A 458 24.11 22.63 -2.16
CA ALA A 458 22.66 22.83 -2.07
C ALA A 458 22.20 23.81 -0.96
N LYS A 459 21.14 24.57 -1.25
CA LYS A 459 20.47 25.52 -0.34
C LYS A 459 19.83 24.78 0.85
N ALA A 460 19.71 25.46 1.99
CA ALA A 460 19.09 24.91 3.21
C ALA A 460 17.72 24.25 2.95
N ALA A 461 17.65 22.93 3.05
CA ALA A 461 16.45 22.13 2.79
C ALA A 461 15.53 21.99 4.04
N VAL A 462 15.95 22.48 5.21
CA VAL A 462 15.19 22.32 6.46
C VAL A 462 14.94 23.67 7.13
N TYR A 463 13.69 24.12 7.12
CA TYR A 463 13.31 25.47 7.58
C TYR A 463 11.85 25.57 8.05
N ASP A 464 11.53 26.62 8.82
CA ASP A 464 10.18 26.93 9.31
C ASP A 464 9.47 25.78 10.06
N ASN A 465 10.24 24.90 10.71
CA ASN A 465 9.72 23.80 11.54
C ASN A 465 9.57 24.20 13.01
N TYR A 466 8.62 23.61 13.74
CA TYR A 466 8.30 23.98 15.13
C TYR A 466 8.27 22.78 16.09
N TYR A 467 8.82 22.93 17.31
CA TYR A 467 8.86 21.84 18.31
C TYR A 467 8.70 22.35 19.76
N LYS A 468 8.27 21.47 20.68
CA LYS A 468 8.01 21.83 22.08
C LYS A 468 9.19 21.66 23.04
N SER A 469 9.91 20.54 22.94
CA SER A 469 10.96 20.12 23.89
C SER A 469 12.08 19.35 23.18
N GLY A 470 13.27 19.22 23.80
CA GLY A 470 14.45 18.54 23.23
C GLY A 470 15.35 19.43 22.35
N LYS A 471 16.29 18.82 21.63
CA LYS A 471 17.05 19.45 20.52
C LYS A 471 16.28 19.19 19.20
N PRO A 472 16.27 20.10 18.22
CA PRO A 472 15.48 19.92 16.99
C PRO A 472 15.96 18.77 16.09
N TYR A 473 17.26 18.50 16.10
CA TYR A 473 17.93 17.52 15.24
C TYR A 473 18.85 16.64 16.08
N GLY A 474 19.01 15.37 15.68
CA GLY A 474 19.97 14.44 16.28
C GLY A 474 21.36 14.59 15.65
N SER A 475 21.50 14.12 14.41
CA SER A 475 22.74 14.18 13.61
C SER A 475 22.56 14.96 12.30
N MET A 476 23.65 15.56 11.81
CA MET A 476 23.71 16.35 10.58
C MET A 476 25.07 16.13 9.90
N ASN A 477 25.12 16.04 8.57
CA ASN A 477 26.37 15.90 7.81
C ASN A 477 26.88 17.25 7.20
N ILE A 478 26.40 18.39 7.71
CA ILE A 478 26.59 19.71 7.08
C ILE A 478 27.49 20.59 7.95
N THR A 479 28.59 21.07 7.37
CA THR A 479 29.54 22.02 8.01
C THR A 479 29.28 23.49 7.63
N TRP A 480 28.60 23.75 6.51
CA TRP A 480 28.37 25.11 5.99
C TRP A 480 27.18 25.82 6.65
N LYS A 481 27.47 26.87 7.44
CA LYS A 481 26.48 27.68 8.18
C LYS A 481 25.23 28.12 7.38
N PRO A 482 25.32 28.54 6.09
CA PRO A 482 24.13 28.94 5.32
C PRO A 482 23.11 27.81 5.08
N PHE A 483 23.55 26.55 5.17
CA PHE A 483 22.74 25.36 4.89
C PHE A 483 22.24 24.65 6.16
N PHE A 484 22.57 25.20 7.34
CA PHE A 484 22.12 24.69 8.64
C PHE A 484 20.60 24.70 8.75
N ALA A 485 20.07 23.62 9.32
CA ALA A 485 18.65 23.39 9.52
C ALA A 485 18.05 24.36 10.55
N LYS A 486 16.88 24.94 10.23
CA LYS A 486 16.21 25.95 11.07
C LYS A 486 14.88 25.44 11.62
N ALA A 487 14.77 25.37 12.95
CA ALA A 487 13.54 25.05 13.66
C ALA A 487 13.41 25.90 14.93
N VAL A 488 12.17 26.30 15.25
CA VAL A 488 11.82 27.19 16.36
C VAL A 488 11.22 26.39 17.50
N LYS A 489 11.80 26.51 18.71
CA LYS A 489 11.21 25.98 19.94
C LYS A 489 10.04 26.87 20.36
N THR A 490 8.89 26.30 20.68
CA THR A 490 7.71 27.05 21.16
C THR A 490 6.95 26.27 22.24
N SER A 491 6.43 26.97 23.23
CA SER A 491 5.56 26.38 24.26
C SER A 491 4.18 25.97 23.71
N SER A 492 3.73 26.58 22.61
CA SER A 492 2.43 26.31 21.98
C SER A 492 2.42 26.51 20.47
N MET A 493 1.62 25.70 19.78
CA MET A 493 1.41 25.78 18.32
C MET A 493 0.25 26.71 18.00
N LYS A 494 0.39 28.00 18.34
CA LYS A 494 -0.56 29.10 18.06
C LYS A 494 -0.10 29.95 16.87
N PRO A 495 -1.00 30.59 16.10
CA PRO A 495 -0.63 31.36 14.89
C PRO A 495 0.48 32.41 15.13
N ASN A 496 0.40 33.15 16.24
CA ASN A 496 1.35 34.20 16.59
C ASN A 496 2.75 33.70 16.98
N LYS A 497 2.89 32.42 17.37
CA LYS A 497 4.19 31.76 17.60
C LYS A 497 4.67 31.00 16.36
N CYS A 498 3.76 30.46 15.57
CA CYS A 498 4.03 29.67 14.37
C CYS A 498 3.86 30.47 13.06
N LYS A 499 4.36 31.72 13.03
CA LYS A 499 4.09 32.73 11.97
C LYS A 499 4.38 32.28 10.52
N LYS A 500 5.17 31.23 10.30
CA LYS A 500 5.51 30.70 8.96
C LYS A 500 4.59 29.57 8.49
N LEU A 501 3.73 29.03 9.35
CA LEU A 501 2.69 28.07 8.98
C LEU A 501 1.55 28.79 8.24
N SER A 502 1.65 28.85 6.91
CA SER A 502 0.72 29.59 6.05
C SER A 502 -0.75 29.17 6.22
N SER A 503 -1.64 30.17 6.32
CA SER A 503 -3.11 30.03 6.37
C SER A 503 -3.72 29.33 5.13
N LYS A 504 -2.95 29.18 4.06
CA LYS A 504 -3.29 28.34 2.89
C LYS A 504 -3.47 26.86 3.29
N TYR A 505 -2.61 26.36 4.17
CA TYR A 505 -2.56 24.96 4.59
C TYR A 505 -3.04 24.76 6.03
N TRP A 506 -2.85 25.76 6.90
CA TRP A 506 -3.06 25.64 8.34
C TRP A 506 -4.20 26.51 8.86
N VAL A 507 -4.90 26.04 9.89
CA VAL A 507 -5.95 26.78 10.61
C VAL A 507 -5.86 26.46 12.10
N TYR A 508 -6.13 27.43 12.99
CA TYR A 508 -6.18 27.14 14.42
C TYR A 508 -7.44 26.35 14.77
N SER A 509 -7.31 25.31 15.61
CA SER A 509 -8.44 24.55 16.15
C SER A 509 -8.60 24.83 17.64
N SER A 510 -9.75 25.38 18.03
CA SER A 510 -10.14 25.56 19.43
C SER A 510 -10.30 24.22 20.16
N LYS A 511 -10.85 23.20 19.49
CA LYS A 511 -10.97 21.82 20.01
C LYS A 511 -9.60 21.25 20.41
N HIS A 512 -8.62 21.35 19.51
CA HIS A 512 -7.30 20.75 19.68
C HIS A 512 -6.25 21.68 20.30
N LYS A 513 -6.62 22.95 20.54
CA LYS A 513 -5.82 24.07 21.07
C LYS A 513 -4.50 24.31 20.31
N ARG A 514 -4.46 23.98 19.01
CA ARG A 514 -3.27 24.00 18.12
C ARG A 514 -3.62 24.28 16.66
N MET A 515 -2.63 24.64 15.85
CA MET A 515 -2.74 24.62 14.38
C MET A 515 -3.04 23.20 13.87
N VAL A 516 -4.02 23.04 13.00
CA VAL A 516 -4.34 21.79 12.27
C VAL A 516 -4.47 22.09 10.78
N LEU A 517 -4.51 21.06 9.95
CA LEU A 517 -4.51 21.21 8.50
C LEU A 517 -5.91 21.52 7.95
N LYS A 518 -6.02 22.54 7.11
CA LYS A 518 -7.29 23.08 6.58
C LYS A 518 -8.04 22.07 5.70
N LYS A 519 -7.30 21.31 4.87
CA LYS A 519 -7.82 20.29 3.94
C LYS A 519 -7.70 18.83 4.44
N ASN A 520 -7.09 18.63 5.60
CA ASN A 520 -6.92 17.33 6.26
C ASN A 520 -7.10 17.51 7.77
N LYS A 521 -8.29 17.98 8.17
CA LYS A 521 -8.58 18.33 9.57
C LYS A 521 -8.59 17.07 10.43
N GLU A 522 -8.01 17.17 11.61
CA GLU A 522 -8.23 16.23 12.69
C GLU A 522 -9.70 16.31 13.14
N LYS A 523 -10.50 15.32 12.72
CA LYS A 523 -11.86 15.09 13.21
C LYS A 523 -11.81 14.51 14.61
#